data_AF-A0A0C2MWV3-F1
#
_entry.id   AF-A0A0C2MWV3-F1
#
_cell.length_a   1.000
_cell.length_b   1.000
_cell.length_c   1.000
_cell.angle_alpha   90.00
_cell.angle_beta   90.00
_cell.angle_gamma   90.00
#
_symmetry.space_group_name_H-M   'P 1'
#
loop_
_entity.id
_entity.type
_entity.pdbx_description
1 polymer ?
#
loop_
_entity_poly.entity_id
_entity_poly.type
_entity_poly.pdbx_seq_one_letter_code
_entity_poly.pdbx_strand_id
1 'polypeptide(L)'
;MFIDLISDYKNPTLFNQKLQFEEKITDLKVDKIKKCIYLHIPLGIAKKCYSNEIELKKRPEMIVEDVRIRGVKFDSTMHYLFYFDKHTISAINLKSLVKTTLYQTEDVIYFLKVYLNDKYAIKITVPFISPVSKKPQNISSLKN
;
A
#
# COMPACT_ATOMS: atom_id res chain seq x y z
N MET A 1 -19.44 -0.69 5.87
CA MET A 1 -19.84 -0.05 4.60
C MET A 1 -18.56 0.42 3.92
N PHE A 2 -18.14 -0.22 2.82
CA PHE A 2 -16.97 0.21 2.05
C PHE A 2 -17.48 0.78 0.73
N ILE A 3 -16.97 1.95 0.35
CA ILE A 3 -17.37 2.66 -0.85
C ILE A 3 -16.47 2.19 -1.98
N ASP A 4 -17.09 1.58 -3.00
CA ASP A 4 -16.42 1.23 -4.25
C ASP A 4 -16.00 2.52 -4.96
N LEU A 5 -14.69 2.79 -4.98
CA LEU A 5 -14.10 3.92 -5.70
C LEU A 5 -14.02 3.59 -7.19
N ILE A 6 -15.17 3.55 -7.85
CA ILE A 6 -15.30 3.53 -9.31
C ILE A 6 -16.13 4.76 -9.70
N SER A 7 -15.47 5.91 -9.86
CA SER A 7 -15.87 6.96 -10.82
C SER A 7 -14.93 8.16 -10.72
N ASP A 8 -14.37 8.55 -11.85
CA ASP A 8 -13.42 9.65 -12.04
C ASP A 8 -14.06 11.06 -11.97
N TYR A 9 -15.04 11.29 -11.09
CA TYR A 9 -15.64 12.61 -10.91
C TYR A 9 -15.56 13.05 -9.45
N LYS A 10 -14.55 13.89 -9.14
CA LYS A 10 -14.38 14.66 -7.89
C LYS A 10 -15.00 13.99 -6.66
N ASN A 11 -14.42 12.88 -6.22
CA ASN A 11 -14.83 12.26 -4.97
C ASN A 11 -14.50 13.23 -3.81
N PRO A 12 -15.50 13.70 -3.04
CA PRO A 12 -15.22 14.37 -1.78
C PRO A 12 -14.44 13.36 -0.93
N THR A 13 -13.20 13.70 -0.60
CA THR A 13 -12.35 12.86 0.24
C THR A 13 -13.12 12.59 1.53
N LEU A 14 -13.47 11.33 1.78
CA LEU A 14 -14.15 10.88 3.02
C LEU A 14 -13.31 11.15 4.28
N PHE A 15 -12.06 11.54 4.10
CA PHE A 15 -11.14 11.94 5.15
C PHE A 15 -11.19 13.44 5.36
N ASN A 16 -11.20 13.84 6.64
CA ASN A 16 -10.95 15.23 7.06
C ASN A 16 -9.74 15.78 6.28
N GLN A 17 -9.79 17.05 5.84
CA GLN A 17 -8.66 17.70 5.16
C GLN A 17 -7.33 17.53 5.91
N LYS A 18 -7.37 17.47 7.25
CA LYS A 18 -6.19 17.22 8.10
C LYS A 18 -5.56 15.82 7.92
N LEU A 19 -6.28 14.88 7.34
CA LEU A 19 -5.86 13.50 7.05
C LEU A 19 -5.66 13.25 5.55
N GLN A 20 -5.74 14.29 4.73
CA GLN A 20 -5.36 14.19 3.33
C GLN A 20 -3.84 14.17 3.22
N PHE A 21 -3.33 13.28 2.39
CA PHE A 21 -1.91 13.14 2.09
C PHE A 21 -1.66 13.63 0.67
N GLU A 22 -0.53 14.31 0.46
CA GLU A 22 -0.15 14.82 -0.87
C GLU A 22 0.13 13.67 -1.86
N GLU A 23 0.56 12.52 -1.35
CA GLU A 23 0.89 11.35 -2.15
C GLU A 23 -0.30 10.44 -2.42
N LYS A 24 -0.26 9.74 -3.56
CA LYS A 24 -1.26 8.74 -3.92
C LYS A 24 -1.14 7.52 -3.00
N ILE A 25 -2.09 7.36 -2.09
CA ILE A 25 -2.14 6.22 -1.17
C ILE A 25 -2.72 5.00 -1.88
N THR A 26 -1.96 3.89 -1.92
CA THR A 26 -2.42 2.61 -2.48
C THR A 26 -3.09 1.73 -1.44
N ASP A 27 -2.62 1.78 -0.18
CA ASP A 27 -3.22 1.07 0.95
C ASP A 27 -2.93 1.83 2.26
N LEU A 28 -3.80 1.69 3.25
CA LEU A 28 -3.73 2.38 4.53
C LEU A 28 -4.05 1.43 5.69
N LYS A 29 -3.18 1.41 6.70
CA LYS A 29 -3.37 0.63 7.95
C LYS A 29 -3.34 1.58 9.14
N VAL A 30 -4.31 1.45 10.04
CA VAL A 30 -4.40 2.27 11.25
C VAL A 30 -4.17 1.42 12.48
N ASP A 31 -3.19 1.81 13.28
CA ASP A 31 -3.00 1.34 14.64
C ASP A 31 -3.67 2.33 15.60
N LYS A 32 -4.85 1.95 16.10
CA LYS A 32 -5.62 2.79 17.03
C LYS A 32 -4.98 2.89 18.42
N ILE A 33 -4.22 1.87 18.82
CA ILE A 33 -3.61 1.79 20.16
C ILE A 33 -2.41 2.72 20.22
N LYS A 34 -1.52 2.64 19.22
CA LYS A 34 -0.34 3.51 19.10
C LYS A 34 -0.64 4.85 18.43
N LYS A 35 -1.88 5.05 17.95
CA LYS A 35 -2.31 6.23 17.18
C LYS A 35 -1.35 6.49 16.01
N CYS A 36 -1.08 5.45 15.22
CA CYS A 36 -0.22 5.51 14.06
C CYS A 36 -0.97 5.10 12.79
N ILE A 37 -0.61 5.71 11.68
CA ILE A 37 -1.10 5.42 10.33
C ILE A 37 0.10 4.95 9.51
N TYR A 38 -0.02 3.79 8.89
CA TYR A 38 0.94 3.26 7.94
C TYR A 38 0.36 3.37 6.55
N LEU A 39 1.11 4.00 5.66
CA LEU A 39 0.70 4.37 4.32
C LEU A 39 1.55 3.59 3.34
N HIS A 40 0.90 2.80 2.48
CA HIS A 40 1.54 2.31 1.27
C HIS A 40 1.38 3.38 0.20
N ILE A 41 2.52 3.84 -0.30
CA ILE A 41 2.67 4.87 -1.33
C ILE A 41 3.62 4.34 -2.41
N PRO A 42 3.67 4.96 -3.62
CA PRO A 42 4.51 4.46 -4.71
C PRO A 42 6.00 4.30 -4.37
N LEU A 43 6.52 5.11 -3.44
CA LEU A 43 7.91 5.06 -2.99
C LEU A 43 8.18 3.98 -1.92
N GLY A 44 7.13 3.39 -1.34
CA GLY A 44 7.25 2.35 -0.32
C GLY A 44 6.24 2.54 0.81
N ILE A 45 6.71 2.50 2.05
CA ILE A 45 5.88 2.57 3.25
C ILE A 45 6.28 3.75 4.10
N ALA A 46 5.31 4.64 4.35
CA ALA A 46 5.44 5.74 5.28
C ALA A 46 4.65 5.48 6.57
N LYS A 47 5.08 6.09 7.67
CA LYS A 47 4.45 6.06 8.98
C LYS A 47 4.14 7.48 9.43
N LYS A 48 2.97 7.67 10.04
CA LYS A 48 2.61 8.90 10.73
C LYS A 48 1.93 8.58 12.04
N CYS A 49 2.58 8.90 13.15
CA CYS A 49 2.02 8.76 14.49
C CYS A 49 1.53 10.12 15.00
N TYR A 50 0.48 10.10 15.82
CA TYR A 50 -0.14 11.31 16.33
C TYR A 50 -0.62 11.15 17.76
N SER A 51 -0.23 12.09 18.61
CA SER A 51 -0.76 12.27 19.96
C SER A 51 -1.73 13.44 20.02
N ASN A 52 -1.54 14.44 19.14
CA ASN A 52 -2.33 15.67 19.06
C ASN A 52 -2.55 16.10 17.60
N GLU A 53 -3.36 17.15 17.39
CA GLU A 53 -3.68 17.66 16.06
C GLU A 53 -2.50 18.28 15.30
N ILE A 54 -1.47 18.78 16.02
CA ILE A 54 -0.30 19.39 15.40
C ILE A 54 0.55 18.32 14.72
N GLU A 55 0.70 17.16 15.37
CA GLU A 55 1.41 16.01 14.80
C GLU A 55 0.69 15.42 13.58
N LEU A 56 -0.65 15.52 13.54
CA LEU A 56 -1.42 15.20 12.35
C LEU A 56 -1.11 16.11 11.15
N LYS A 57 -0.48 17.27 11.33
CA LYS A 57 -0.04 18.12 10.20
C LYS A 57 1.38 17.83 9.73
N LYS A 58 2.18 17.11 10.52
CA LYS A 58 3.56 16.76 10.14
C LYS A 58 3.56 15.82 8.94
N ARG A 59 4.62 15.87 8.13
CA ARG A 59 4.81 14.94 7.01
C ARG A 59 5.02 13.51 7.55
N PRO A 60 4.48 12.48 6.85
CA PRO A 60 4.81 11.10 7.16
C PRO A 60 6.32 10.83 7.04
N GLU A 61 6.83 9.94 7.88
CA GLU A 61 8.21 9.47 7.86
C GLU A 61 8.31 8.18 7.05
N MET A 62 9.25 8.11 6.10
CA MET A 62 9.51 6.87 5.36
C MET A 62 10.16 5.82 6.27
N ILE A 63 9.54 4.65 6.39
CA ILE A 63 10.07 3.52 7.16
C ILE A 63 10.59 2.39 6.25
N VAL A 64 10.05 2.29 5.03
CA VAL A 64 10.54 1.38 3.99
C VAL A 64 10.55 2.11 2.66
N GLU A 65 11.71 2.25 2.05
CA GLU A 65 11.87 2.79 0.71
C GLU A 65 12.06 1.62 -0.26
N ASP A 66 10.97 1.17 -0.87
CA ASP A 66 11.00 0.13 -1.90
C ASP A 66 9.76 0.25 -2.79
N VAL A 67 10.01 0.68 -4.03
CA VAL A 67 8.97 0.88 -5.05
C VAL A 67 8.35 -0.42 -5.56
N ARG A 68 8.94 -1.58 -5.24
CA ARG A 68 8.48 -2.90 -5.69
C ARG A 68 7.37 -3.46 -4.80
N ILE A 69 7.15 -2.86 -3.62
CA ILE A 69 6.14 -3.29 -2.66
C ILE A 69 4.77 -3.30 -3.32
N ARG A 70 4.12 -4.46 -3.29
CA ARG A 70 2.80 -4.70 -3.88
C ARG A 70 1.67 -4.62 -2.87
N GLY A 71 1.96 -4.86 -1.59
CA GLY A 71 0.96 -4.72 -0.56
C GLY A 71 1.55 -4.78 0.84
N VAL A 72 0.70 -4.42 1.80
CA VAL A 72 1.06 -4.25 3.20
C VAL A 72 -0.02 -4.86 4.08
N LYS A 73 0.37 -5.53 5.15
CA LYS A 73 -0.52 -6.09 6.17
C LYS A 73 0.00 -5.71 7.55
N PHE A 74 -0.88 -5.16 8.38
CA PHE A 74 -0.57 -4.82 9.75
C PHE A 74 -1.14 -5.88 10.70
N ASP A 75 -0.32 -6.33 11.65
CA ASP A 75 -0.73 -7.16 12.78
C ASP A 75 -0.60 -6.35 14.08
N SER A 76 -1.76 -5.99 14.64
CA SER A 76 -1.85 -5.22 15.89
C SER A 76 -1.43 -6.00 17.12
N THR A 77 -1.46 -7.34 17.09
CA THR A 77 -1.11 -8.17 18.24
C THR A 77 0.39 -8.19 18.42
N MET A 78 1.12 -8.52 17.34
CA MET A 78 2.58 -8.63 17.39
C MET A 78 3.30 -7.31 17.10
N HIS A 79 2.56 -6.27 16.69
CA HIS A 79 3.12 -4.97 16.26
C HIS A 79 4.15 -5.10 15.13
N TYR A 80 3.83 -5.98 14.17
CA TYR A 80 4.59 -6.13 12.93
C TYR A 80 3.81 -5.55 11.77
N LEU A 81 4.56 -4.97 10.83
CA LEU A 81 4.05 -4.64 9.51
C LEU A 81 4.71 -5.59 8.51
N PHE A 82 3.88 -6.40 7.87
CA PHE A 82 4.29 -7.29 6.81
C PHE A 82 4.12 -6.57 5.48
N TYR A 83 5.06 -6.76 4.58
CA TYR A 83 5.01 -6.24 3.23
C TYR A 83 5.63 -7.25 2.28
N PHE A 84 5.23 -7.16 1.02
CA PHE A 84 5.66 -8.12 0.03
C PHE A 84 5.87 -7.46 -1.32
N ASP A 85 6.83 -8.00 -2.06
CA ASP A 85 6.96 -7.76 -3.49
C ASP A 85 6.62 -9.03 -4.27
N LYS A 86 7.14 -9.16 -5.50
CA LYS A 86 6.87 -10.33 -6.34
C LYS A 86 7.54 -11.61 -5.83
N HIS A 87 8.61 -11.51 -5.04
CA HIS A 87 9.52 -12.62 -4.74
C HIS A 87 9.81 -12.78 -3.25
N THR A 88 9.46 -11.78 -2.44
CA THR A 88 9.80 -11.72 -1.02
C THR A 88 8.61 -11.34 -0.17
N ILE A 89 8.59 -11.93 1.03
CA ILE A 89 7.74 -11.50 2.14
C ILE A 89 8.67 -11.05 3.24
N SER A 90 8.50 -9.81 3.66
CA SER A 90 9.29 -9.18 4.70
C SER A 90 8.40 -8.68 5.82
N ALA A 91 8.96 -8.57 7.01
CA ALA A 91 8.33 -8.00 8.17
C ALA A 91 9.22 -6.88 8.72
N ILE A 92 8.60 -5.81 9.21
CA ILE A 92 9.27 -4.80 10.02
C ILE A 92 8.63 -4.79 11.40
N ASN A 93 9.48 -4.93 12.43
CA ASN A 93 9.07 -4.73 13.80
C ASN A 93 8.83 -3.23 14.01
N LEU A 94 7.61 -2.81 14.33
CA LEU A 94 7.27 -1.39 14.38
C LEU A 94 7.84 -0.65 15.61
N LYS A 95 8.31 -1.39 16.62
CA LYS A 95 8.97 -0.84 17.80
C LYS A 95 10.45 -0.59 17.56
N SER A 96 11.17 -1.56 16.97
CA SER A 96 12.61 -1.45 16.73
C SER A 96 12.97 -0.98 15.32
N LEU A 97 12.01 -0.94 14.40
CA LEU A 97 12.19 -0.70 12.96
C LEU A 97 13.15 -1.68 12.28
N VAL A 98 13.45 -2.81 12.92
CA VAL A 98 14.26 -3.89 12.34
C VAL A 98 13.45 -4.59 11.25
N LYS A 99 14.05 -4.70 10.07
CA LYS A 99 13.49 -5.38 8.89
C LYS A 99 14.04 -6.80 8.81
N THR A 100 13.17 -7.75 8.53
CA THR A 100 13.52 -9.16 8.38
C THR A 100 12.80 -9.73 7.16
N THR A 101 13.52 -10.41 6.28
CA THR A 101 12.91 -11.21 5.21
C THR A 101 12.50 -12.56 5.79
N LEU A 102 11.20 -12.86 5.72
CA LEU A 102 10.63 -14.09 6.25
C LEU A 102 10.61 -15.21 5.22
N TYR A 103 10.45 -14.84 3.95
CA TYR A 103 10.36 -15.78 2.85
C TYR A 103 10.89 -15.15 1.57
N GLN A 104 11.58 -15.95 0.77
CA GLN A 104 12.12 -15.57 -0.53
C GLN A 104 11.97 -16.76 -1.49
N THR A 105 11.58 -16.48 -2.72
CA THR A 105 11.44 -17.46 -3.79
C THR A 105 11.80 -16.83 -5.13
N GLU A 106 12.17 -17.67 -6.10
CA GLU A 106 12.34 -17.24 -7.49
C GLU A 106 10.99 -17.09 -8.21
N ASP A 107 9.96 -17.80 -7.73
CA ASP A 107 8.61 -17.73 -8.28
C ASP A 107 7.89 -16.43 -7.93
N VAL A 108 6.80 -16.13 -8.65
CA VAL A 108 5.97 -14.96 -8.36
C VAL A 108 4.95 -15.30 -7.26
N ILE A 109 5.01 -14.55 -6.16
CA ILE A 109 4.05 -14.62 -5.07
C ILE A 109 2.78 -13.84 -5.44
N TYR A 110 1.64 -14.53 -5.47
CA TYR A 110 0.32 -13.92 -5.67
C TYR A 110 -0.44 -13.84 -4.35
N PHE A 111 -0.91 -12.65 -4.01
CA PHE A 111 -1.73 -12.45 -2.82
C PHE A 111 -3.20 -12.41 -3.20
N LEU A 112 -3.94 -13.41 -2.75
CA LEU A 112 -5.38 -13.50 -2.94
C LEU A 112 -6.10 -12.90 -1.73
N LYS A 113 -6.78 -11.76 -1.92
CA LYS A 113 -7.69 -11.26 -0.88
C LYS A 113 -9.05 -11.93 -1.07
N VAL A 114 -9.37 -12.85 -0.16
CA VAL A 114 -10.65 -13.55 -0.13
C VAL A 114 -11.60 -12.83 0.83
N TYR A 115 -12.75 -12.42 0.32
CA TYR A 115 -13.86 -11.92 1.14
C TYR A 115 -14.87 -13.04 1.31
N LEU A 116 -15.05 -13.49 2.56
CA LEU A 116 -16.13 -14.39 2.94
C LEU A 116 -17.31 -13.53 3.38
N ASN A 117 -18.40 -13.53 2.60
CA ASN A 117 -19.69 -13.00 3.05
C ASN A 117 -20.52 -14.14 3.65
N ASP A 118 -21.34 -13.83 4.66
CA ASP A 118 -22.18 -14.79 5.41
C ASP A 118 -23.21 -15.57 4.58
N LYS A 119 -23.26 -15.34 3.25
CA LYS A 119 -24.02 -16.11 2.26
C LYS A 119 -23.10 -16.51 1.10
N TYR A 120 -22.12 -17.38 1.38
CA TYR A 120 -21.30 -18.21 0.47
C TYR A 120 -20.96 -17.71 -0.96
N ALA A 121 -20.72 -16.42 -1.15
CA ALA A 121 -20.10 -15.91 -2.38
C ALA A 121 -18.65 -15.52 -2.06
N ILE A 122 -17.69 -16.31 -2.57
CA ILE A 122 -16.27 -16.00 -2.48
C ILE A 122 -15.96 -14.93 -3.53
N LYS A 123 -15.83 -13.67 -3.13
CA LYS A 123 -15.32 -12.62 -4.02
C LYS A 123 -13.80 -12.67 -4.00
N ILE A 124 -13.22 -13.24 -5.05
CA ILE A 124 -11.78 -13.25 -5.27
C ILE A 124 -11.41 -11.93 -5.96
N THR A 125 -10.62 -11.10 -5.30
CA THR A 125 -10.01 -9.92 -5.95
C THR A 125 -8.55 -10.24 -6.23
N VAL A 126 -8.23 -10.51 -7.49
CA VAL A 126 -6.84 -10.57 -7.95
C VAL A 126 -6.45 -9.16 -8.39
N PRO A 127 -5.48 -8.49 -7.76
CA PRO A 127 -4.98 -7.21 -8.25
C PRO A 127 -4.25 -7.46 -9.58
N PHE A 128 -4.96 -7.30 -10.69
CA PHE A 128 -4.38 -7.43 -12.02
C PHE A 128 -3.50 -6.20 -12.29
N ILE A 129 -2.19 -6.38 -12.35
CA ILE A 129 -1.29 -5.35 -12.89
C ILE A 129 -1.27 -5.60 -14.40
N SER A 130 -2.03 -4.78 -15.13
CA SER A 130 -1.99 -4.80 -16.59
C SER A 130 -0.55 -4.64 -17.06
N PRO A 131 -0.05 -5.48 -18.00
CA PRO A 131 1.24 -5.25 -18.62
C PRO A 131 1.18 -3.88 -19.31
N VAL A 132 2.14 -3.02 -18.98
CA VAL A 132 2.34 -1.74 -19.67
C VAL A 132 2.48 -2.06 -21.16
N SER A 133 1.46 -1.71 -21.93
CA SER A 133 1.50 -1.67 -23.39
C SER A 133 2.65 -0.74 -23.77
N LYS A 134 3.77 -1.31 -24.20
CA LYS A 134 4.81 -0.56 -24.90
C LYS A 134 4.18 -0.12 -26.21
N LYS A 135 3.80 1.16 -26.29
CA LYS A 135 3.55 1.81 -27.59
C LYS A 135 4.80 1.60 -28.47
N PRO A 136 4.66 1.17 -29.73
CA PRO A 136 5.79 1.11 -30.64
C PRO A 136 6.36 2.52 -30.82
N GLN A 137 7.67 2.64 -30.63
CA GLN A 137 8.41 3.83 -31.01
C GLN A 137 8.40 3.93 -32.54
N ASN A 138 7.79 4.98 -33.07
CA ASN A 138 7.97 5.37 -34.47
C ASN A 138 9.44 5.77 -34.66
N ILE A 139 10.20 4.93 -35.34
CA ILE A 139 11.51 5.28 -35.87
C ILE A 139 11.25 6.14 -37.12
N SER A 140 11.24 7.46 -36.97
CA SER A 140 11.42 8.36 -38.11
C SER A 140 12.92 8.59 -38.30
N SER A 141 13.53 7.77 -39.16
CA SER A 141 14.86 8.03 -39.70
C SER A 141 14.86 7.74 -41.21
N LEU A 142 14.94 8.81 -42.00
CA LEU A 142 15.80 8.95 -43.20
C LEU A 142 15.32 10.19 -43.97
N LYS A 143 15.91 11.33 -43.63
CA LYS A 143 16.15 12.39 -44.60
C LYS A 143 17.42 11.99 -45.35
N ASN A 144 17.32 11.87 -46.67
CA ASN A 144 18.37 12.19 -47.62
C ASN A 144 17.69 13.00 -48.73
#